data_AF-A0A3D5TH30-F1
#
_entry.id   AF-A0A3D5TH30-F1
#
_cell.length_a   1.000
_cell.length_b   1.000
_cell.length_c   1.000
_cell.angle_alpha   90.00
_cell.angle_beta   90.00
_cell.angle_gamma   90.00
#
_symmetry.space_group_name_H-M   'P 1'
#
loop_
_entity.id
_entity.type
_entity.pdbx_description
1 polymer ?
#
loop_
_entity_poly.entity_id
_entity_poly.type
_entity_poly.pdbx_seq_one_letter_code
_entity_poly.pdbx_strand_id
1 'polypeptide(L)'
;MKKKVLSIVAVVLVLCCAIGGTLAWLTAKSEVVTNTFAPSNIKIELKENTGTQYKMVPGQTIAKDPAAKVLAGSEECWLFVKLEKSANFDTFMTYEMANGWEPVAEETNVYARRVTTAEIGTAYSVLLNDQVTVKGTVTEAMMEGLTTANYPTLTITAYASQLHSSNNTDFTAKQAWDNAPKG
;
A
#
# COMPACT_ATOMS: atom_id res chain seq x y z
N MET A 1 75.09 90.39 18.66
CA MET A 1 75.02 90.63 17.19
C MET A 1 75.98 89.62 16.54
N LYS A 2 75.61 88.70 15.65
CA LYS A 2 74.87 88.81 14.39
C LYS A 2 74.13 87.49 14.10
N LYS A 3 72.92 87.61 13.54
CA LYS A 3 72.01 86.55 13.05
C LYS A 3 72.51 85.96 11.72
N LYS A 4 72.09 84.74 11.36
CA LYS A 4 71.62 84.18 10.05
C LYS A 4 71.32 82.68 10.29
N VAL A 5 70.28 81.97 9.83
CA VAL A 5 69.24 82.07 8.78
C VAL A 5 68.27 80.87 9.03
N LEU A 6 66.95 81.07 9.16
CA LEU A 6 65.89 80.70 8.18
C LEU A 6 65.90 79.20 7.77
N SER A 7 64.99 78.34 8.25
CA SER A 7 63.62 78.08 7.76
C SER A 7 63.50 76.87 6.80
N ILE A 8 62.32 76.23 6.82
CA ILE A 8 61.73 75.16 5.96
C ILE A 8 61.40 73.92 6.82
N VAL A 9 60.18 73.79 7.37
CA VAL A 9 58.94 73.30 6.72
C VAL A 9 59.12 71.90 6.12
N ALA A 10 58.69 70.89 6.87
CA ALA A 10 58.20 69.60 6.36
C ALA A 10 57.34 69.00 7.48
N VAL A 11 56.09 69.47 7.62
CA VAL A 11 54.91 68.80 7.07
C VAL A 11 54.66 67.47 7.78
N VAL A 12 53.75 67.57 8.74
CA VAL A 12 52.69 66.59 9.03
C VAL A 12 53.18 65.15 9.29
N LEU A 13 53.19 64.84 10.59
CA LEU A 13 52.84 63.55 11.19
C LEU A 13 52.47 62.50 10.13
N VAL A 14 53.43 61.65 9.76
CA VAL A 14 53.20 60.56 8.80
C VAL A 14 52.11 59.68 9.39
N LEU A 15 50.95 59.88 8.80
CA LEU A 15 49.73 59.10 8.92
C LEU A 15 50.05 57.70 8.35
N CYS A 16 50.75 56.87 9.13
CA CYS A 16 50.64 55.43 8.94
C CYS A 16 49.27 55.04 9.50
N CYS A 17 48.21 55.42 8.77
CA CYS A 17 46.97 54.69 8.78
C CYS A 17 47.37 53.25 8.52
N ALA A 18 47.43 52.44 9.58
CA ALA A 18 47.28 51.01 9.41
C ALA A 18 45.92 50.86 8.73
N ILE A 19 45.90 50.75 7.40
CA ILE A 19 44.76 50.24 6.64
C ILE A 19 44.74 48.73 6.95
N GLY A 20 44.58 48.39 8.22
CA GLY A 20 43.93 47.18 8.64
C GLY A 20 42.47 47.56 8.80
N GLY A 21 41.81 47.86 7.68
CA GLY A 21 40.35 47.88 7.68
C GLY A 21 39.92 46.48 8.06
N THR A 22 39.62 46.27 9.34
CA THR A 22 38.91 45.06 9.77
C THR A 22 37.63 45.05 8.97
N LEU A 23 37.55 44.15 7.99
CA LEU A 23 36.34 43.98 7.20
C LEU A 23 35.24 43.60 8.19
N ALA A 24 34.38 44.55 8.54
CA ALA A 24 33.21 44.32 9.36
C ALA A 24 32.17 43.62 8.48
N TRP A 25 32.34 42.32 8.26
CA TRP A 25 31.37 41.53 7.52
C TRP A 25 30.14 41.31 8.40
N LEU A 26 29.01 41.91 8.02
CA LEU A 26 27.70 41.61 8.63
C LEU A 26 27.31 40.19 8.23
N THR A 27 27.47 39.25 9.16
CA THR A 27 27.14 37.83 8.95
C THR A 27 26.16 37.38 10.02
N ALA A 28 25.23 36.51 9.62
CA ALA A 28 24.27 35.89 10.50
C ALA A 28 24.02 34.45 10.02
N LYS A 29 23.77 33.55 10.96
CA LYS A 29 23.39 32.17 10.71
C LYS A 29 22.04 31.96 11.39
N SER A 30 21.10 31.37 10.66
CA SER A 30 19.83 30.97 11.26
C SER A 30 20.01 29.77 12.19
N GLU A 31 18.97 29.46 12.95
CA GLU A 31 18.85 28.16 13.60
C GLU A 31 18.74 27.03 12.56
N VAL A 32 19.13 25.82 12.97
CA VAL A 32 19.05 24.62 12.13
C VAL A 32 17.69 23.96 12.35
N VAL A 33 16.94 23.75 11.27
CA VAL A 33 15.73 22.92 11.28
C VAL A 33 16.09 21.52 10.78
N THR A 34 15.79 20.49 11.58
CA THR A 34 15.99 19.08 11.22
C THR A 34 14.64 18.41 11.02
N ASN A 35 14.40 17.88 9.82
CA ASN A 35 13.22 17.10 9.48
C ASN A 35 13.56 15.61 9.48
N THR A 36 12.74 14.81 10.15
CA THR A 36 12.86 13.35 10.19
C THR A 36 11.79 12.71 9.31
N PHE A 37 12.20 11.81 8.42
CA PHE A 37 11.30 11.06 7.53
C PHE A 37 11.28 9.60 7.97
N ALA A 38 10.10 9.08 8.30
CA ALA A 38 9.91 7.69 8.69
C ALA A 38 9.49 6.84 7.48
N PRO A 39 9.84 5.54 7.44
CA PRO A 39 9.32 4.64 6.42
C PRO A 39 7.81 4.40 6.60
N SER A 40 7.09 4.24 5.49
CA SER A 40 5.67 3.86 5.46
C SER A 40 5.50 2.35 5.17
N ASN A 41 4.29 1.82 5.36
CA ASN A 41 3.97 0.42 5.03
C ASN A 41 2.48 0.24 4.70
N ILE A 42 2.16 -0.94 4.17
CA ILE A 42 0.78 -1.43 4.02
C ILE A 42 0.72 -2.79 4.70
N LYS A 43 -0.27 -2.97 5.57
CA LYS A 43 -0.52 -4.22 6.28
C LYS A 43 -1.94 -4.68 6.00
N ILE A 44 -2.10 -5.94 5.64
CA ILE A 44 -3.39 -6.54 5.34
C ILE A 44 -3.61 -7.81 6.16
N GLU A 45 -4.87 -8.19 6.26
CA GLU A 45 -5.33 -9.42 6.89
C GLU A 45 -6.43 -10.04 6.03
N LEU A 46 -6.44 -11.37 5.93
CA LEU A 46 -7.54 -12.16 5.39
C LEU A 46 -7.94 -13.18 6.47
N LYS A 47 -9.21 -13.19 6.85
CA LYS A 47 -9.76 -14.11 7.86
C LYS A 47 -11.03 -14.76 7.36
N GLU A 48 -11.22 -16.01 7.72
CA GLU A 48 -12.47 -16.78 7.58
C GLU A 48 -12.71 -17.43 8.96
N ASN A 49 -13.93 -17.34 9.49
CA ASN A 49 -14.30 -17.84 10.82
C ASN A 49 -15.26 -19.03 10.77
N THR A 50 -15.55 -19.53 9.58
CA THR A 50 -16.31 -20.77 9.38
C THR A 50 -15.43 -22.00 9.68
N GLY A 51 -16.06 -23.18 9.83
CA GLY A 51 -15.40 -24.41 10.29
C GLY A 51 -14.33 -24.97 9.32
N THR A 52 -13.81 -26.16 9.59
CA THR A 52 -12.83 -26.83 8.71
C THR A 52 -13.43 -27.98 7.90
N GLN A 53 -14.67 -28.37 8.20
CA GLN A 53 -15.37 -29.47 7.54
C GLN A 53 -16.71 -29.01 7.02
N TYR A 54 -16.96 -29.28 5.75
CA TYR A 54 -18.15 -28.86 5.03
C TYR A 54 -18.76 -30.06 4.31
N LYS A 55 -20.09 -30.18 4.37
CA LYS A 55 -20.82 -31.23 3.67
C LYS A 55 -21.42 -30.65 2.40
N MET A 56 -21.18 -31.32 1.29
CA MET A 56 -21.78 -30.95 0.01
C MET A 56 -23.17 -31.56 -0.10
N VAL A 57 -24.19 -30.78 0.26
CA VAL A 57 -25.59 -31.15 0.00
C VAL A 57 -26.03 -30.46 -1.29
N PRO A 58 -26.42 -31.19 -2.35
CA PRO A 58 -26.80 -30.60 -3.63
C PRO A 58 -27.87 -29.51 -3.50
N GLY A 59 -27.63 -28.38 -4.17
CA GLY A 59 -28.54 -27.23 -4.17
C GLY A 59 -28.53 -26.39 -2.88
N GLN A 60 -27.72 -26.75 -1.88
CA GLN A 60 -27.60 -25.98 -0.64
C GLN A 60 -26.41 -25.02 -0.66
N THR A 61 -26.53 -23.95 0.12
CA THR A 61 -25.45 -23.01 0.39
C THR A 61 -24.59 -23.51 1.54
N ILE A 62 -23.32 -23.13 1.52
CA ILE A 62 -22.35 -23.38 2.58
C ILE A 62 -21.83 -22.02 3.02
N ALA A 63 -22.02 -21.70 4.30
CA ALA A 63 -21.52 -20.46 4.89
C ALA A 63 -19.99 -20.41 4.79
N LYS A 64 -19.49 -19.30 4.26
CA LYS A 64 -18.09 -18.98 4.01
C LYS A 64 -17.90 -17.48 4.16
N ASP A 65 -17.21 -17.03 5.19
CA ASP A 65 -17.03 -15.61 5.53
C ASP A 65 -15.59 -15.08 5.34
N PRO A 66 -14.89 -15.38 4.23
CA PRO A 66 -13.57 -14.80 4.00
C PRO A 66 -13.70 -13.28 3.84
N ALA A 67 -13.00 -12.53 4.69
CA ALA A 67 -13.00 -11.07 4.68
C ALA A 67 -11.57 -10.53 4.66
N ALA A 68 -11.29 -9.66 3.68
CA ALA A 68 -10.00 -8.98 3.54
C ALA A 68 -10.06 -7.59 4.17
N LYS A 69 -8.99 -7.18 4.85
CA LYS A 69 -8.92 -5.93 5.61
C LYS A 69 -7.55 -5.28 5.50
N VAL A 70 -7.53 -3.97 5.32
CA VAL A 70 -6.32 -3.15 5.51
C VAL A 70 -6.25 -2.71 6.97
N LEU A 71 -5.11 -2.93 7.61
CA LEU A 71 -4.91 -2.68 9.03
C LEU A 71 -4.54 -1.21 9.31
N ALA A 72 -4.89 -0.73 10.50
CA ALA A 72 -4.58 0.63 10.94
C ALA A 72 -3.09 0.94 10.88
N GLY A 73 -2.77 2.18 10.48
CA GLY A 73 -1.39 2.64 10.26
C GLY A 73 -0.79 2.24 8.92
N SER A 74 -1.59 1.69 8.01
CA SER A 74 -1.22 1.49 6.61
C SER A 74 -1.44 2.76 5.79
N GLU A 75 -0.77 2.86 4.65
CA GLU A 75 -1.07 3.86 3.61
C GLU A 75 -2.29 3.47 2.77
N GLU A 76 -2.84 4.45 2.04
CA GLU A 76 -3.88 4.20 1.04
C GLU A 76 -3.39 3.23 -0.04
N CYS A 77 -4.23 2.29 -0.42
CA CYS A 77 -3.80 1.18 -1.27
C CYS A 77 -4.91 0.64 -2.17
N TRP A 78 -4.49 -0.09 -3.19
CA TRP A 78 -5.32 -1.12 -3.78
C TRP A 78 -5.20 -2.41 -2.95
N LEU A 79 -6.34 -2.88 -2.45
CA LEU A 79 -6.49 -4.19 -1.85
C LEU A 79 -6.96 -5.17 -2.94
N PHE A 80 -6.36 -6.35 -2.98
CA PHE A 80 -6.68 -7.39 -3.96
C PHE A 80 -7.04 -8.70 -3.29
N VAL A 81 -7.87 -9.48 -3.97
CA VAL A 81 -8.09 -10.89 -3.69
C VAL A 81 -7.96 -11.69 -4.97
N LYS A 82 -7.21 -12.79 -4.90
CA LYS A 82 -7.10 -13.80 -5.96
C LYS A 82 -7.85 -15.05 -5.53
N LEU A 83 -8.73 -15.54 -6.39
CA LEU A 83 -9.53 -16.75 -6.13
C LEU A 83 -9.08 -17.87 -7.07
N GLU A 84 -8.52 -18.92 -6.50
CA GLU A 84 -8.01 -20.08 -7.24
C GLU A 84 -8.91 -21.28 -7.02
N LYS A 85 -9.50 -21.75 -8.11
CA LYS A 85 -10.37 -22.93 -8.14
C LYS A 85 -9.53 -24.17 -8.42
N SER A 86 -9.83 -25.28 -7.75
CA SER A 86 -9.40 -26.59 -8.28
C SER A 86 -10.06 -26.85 -9.64
N ALA A 87 -9.43 -27.71 -10.45
CA ALA A 87 -9.91 -28.02 -11.81
C ALA A 87 -11.36 -28.53 -11.85
N ASN A 88 -11.83 -29.18 -10.79
CA ASN A 88 -13.18 -29.71 -10.66
C ASN A 88 -14.15 -28.78 -9.92
N PHE A 89 -13.72 -27.61 -9.42
CA PHE A 89 -14.57 -26.75 -8.59
C PHE A 89 -15.89 -26.42 -9.29
N ASP A 90 -15.83 -25.96 -10.54
CA ASP A 90 -17.01 -25.56 -11.30
C ASP A 90 -17.90 -26.75 -11.71
N THR A 91 -17.48 -28.00 -11.51
CA THR A 91 -18.37 -29.17 -11.65
C THR A 91 -19.33 -29.27 -10.47
N PHE A 92 -18.90 -28.83 -9.28
CA PHE A 92 -19.60 -29.09 -8.02
C PHE A 92 -20.16 -27.83 -7.36
N MET A 93 -19.48 -26.70 -7.53
CA MET A 93 -19.66 -25.51 -6.72
C MET A 93 -19.85 -24.27 -7.59
N THR A 94 -20.47 -23.24 -7.03
CA THR A 94 -20.48 -21.87 -7.54
C THR A 94 -20.26 -20.88 -6.40
N TYR A 95 -19.79 -19.69 -6.74
CA TYR A 95 -19.74 -18.54 -5.85
C TYR A 95 -19.97 -17.26 -6.66
N GLU A 96 -20.28 -16.19 -5.97
CA GLU A 96 -20.33 -14.83 -6.52
C GLU A 96 -19.46 -13.92 -5.67
N MET A 97 -18.83 -12.93 -6.30
CA MET A 97 -18.02 -11.94 -5.58
C MET A 97 -18.93 -10.97 -4.83
N ALA A 98 -18.53 -10.59 -3.62
CA ALA A 98 -19.21 -9.53 -2.89
C ALA A 98 -19.14 -8.18 -3.65
N ASN A 99 -20.09 -7.29 -3.35
CA ASN A 99 -20.14 -5.97 -3.99
C ASN A 99 -18.89 -5.13 -3.69
N GLY A 100 -18.51 -4.27 -4.65
CA GLY A 100 -17.38 -3.34 -4.53
C GLY A 100 -16.00 -3.94 -4.78
N TRP A 101 -15.95 -5.18 -5.30
CA TRP A 101 -14.76 -5.77 -5.91
C TRP A 101 -14.85 -5.63 -7.43
N GLU A 102 -13.80 -5.11 -8.05
CA GLU A 102 -13.72 -4.92 -9.51
C GLU A 102 -12.69 -5.89 -10.11
N PRO A 103 -12.99 -6.57 -11.23
CA PRO A 103 -12.02 -7.47 -11.85
C PRO A 103 -10.80 -6.69 -12.36
N VAL A 104 -9.60 -7.21 -12.13
CA VAL A 104 -8.38 -6.64 -12.67
C VAL A 104 -8.25 -7.03 -14.14
N ALA A 105 -8.06 -6.05 -15.01
CA ALA A 105 -7.93 -6.27 -16.45
C ALA A 105 -6.79 -7.26 -16.76
N GLU A 106 -7.03 -8.16 -17.71
CA GLU A 106 -6.05 -9.17 -18.19
C GLU A 106 -5.63 -10.21 -17.14
N GLU A 107 -6.25 -10.22 -15.96
CA GLU A 107 -5.95 -11.16 -14.88
C GLU A 107 -7.13 -12.10 -14.64
N THR A 108 -6.83 -13.38 -14.43
CA THR A 108 -7.85 -14.40 -14.15
C THR A 108 -8.14 -14.48 -12.66
N ASN A 109 -9.40 -14.29 -12.28
CA ASN A 109 -9.89 -14.37 -10.89
C ASN A 109 -9.16 -13.46 -9.89
N VAL A 110 -8.64 -12.32 -10.36
CA VAL A 110 -8.08 -11.27 -9.50
C VAL A 110 -9.07 -10.12 -9.45
N TYR A 111 -9.40 -9.68 -8.24
CA TYR A 111 -10.31 -8.58 -8.00
C TYR A 111 -9.66 -7.55 -7.10
N ALA A 112 -9.94 -6.28 -7.36
CA ALA A 112 -9.37 -5.13 -6.69
C ALA A 112 -10.44 -4.28 -6.01
N ARG A 113 -10.03 -3.60 -4.94
CA ARG A 113 -10.79 -2.58 -4.25
C ARG A 113 -9.84 -1.46 -3.85
N ARG A 114 -10.20 -0.22 -4.15
CA ARG A 114 -9.47 0.95 -3.64
C ARG A 114 -9.82 1.13 -2.17
N VAL A 115 -8.82 1.38 -1.33
CA VAL A 115 -8.99 1.62 0.10
C VAL A 115 -8.31 2.94 0.45
N THR A 116 -9.13 3.94 0.76
CA THR A 116 -8.70 5.27 1.22
C THR A 116 -8.52 5.30 2.73
N THR A 117 -7.98 6.39 3.26
CA THR A 117 -7.71 6.58 4.70
C THR A 117 -8.95 6.36 5.55
N ALA A 118 -10.12 6.83 5.09
CA ALA A 118 -11.39 6.67 5.80
C ALA A 118 -11.91 5.23 5.85
N GLU A 119 -11.39 4.37 4.97
CA GLU A 119 -11.82 2.99 4.77
C GLU A 119 -10.90 1.99 5.47
N ILE A 120 -9.67 2.40 5.82
CA ILE A 120 -8.73 1.59 6.58
C ILE A 120 -9.35 1.11 7.90
N GLY A 121 -9.17 -0.17 8.21
CA GLY A 121 -9.78 -0.82 9.37
C GLY A 121 -11.11 -1.51 9.06
N THR A 122 -11.71 -1.28 7.89
CA THR A 122 -12.92 -1.97 7.45
C THR A 122 -12.58 -3.38 6.91
N ALA A 123 -13.36 -4.38 7.31
CA ALA A 123 -13.29 -5.72 6.75
C ALA A 123 -14.29 -5.82 5.58
N TYR A 124 -13.83 -6.33 4.44
CA TYR A 124 -14.64 -6.50 3.25
C TYR A 124 -14.83 -7.99 2.96
N SER A 125 -16.07 -8.47 3.04
CA SER A 125 -16.44 -9.81 2.57
C SER A 125 -15.96 -10.00 1.14
N VAL A 126 -15.43 -11.18 0.85
CA VAL A 126 -14.95 -11.56 -0.49
C VAL A 126 -16.06 -12.21 -1.29
N LEU A 127 -16.89 -13.03 -0.64
CA LEU A 127 -18.00 -13.76 -1.25
C LEU A 127 -19.33 -13.08 -0.98
N LEU A 128 -20.20 -13.03 -1.98
CA LEU A 128 -21.54 -12.48 -1.82
C LEU A 128 -22.33 -13.28 -0.77
N ASN A 129 -22.92 -12.57 0.18
CA ASN A 129 -23.66 -13.14 1.32
C ASN A 129 -22.84 -14.11 2.19
N ASP A 130 -21.50 -14.03 2.14
CA ASP A 130 -20.61 -14.92 2.88
C ASP A 130 -20.96 -16.41 2.68
N GLN A 131 -21.04 -16.84 1.41
CA GLN A 131 -21.36 -18.23 1.08
C GLN A 131 -20.79 -18.70 -0.26
N VAL A 132 -20.74 -20.02 -0.40
CA VAL A 132 -20.65 -20.74 -1.69
C VAL A 132 -21.88 -21.63 -1.86
N THR A 133 -22.18 -22.07 -3.08
CA THR A 133 -23.34 -22.94 -3.36
C THR A 133 -22.89 -24.26 -3.98
N VAL A 134 -23.41 -25.37 -3.47
CA VAL A 134 -23.30 -26.67 -4.14
C VAL A 134 -24.32 -26.70 -5.28
N LYS A 135 -23.88 -26.96 -6.51
CA LYS A 135 -24.79 -27.00 -7.67
C LYS A 135 -25.89 -28.04 -7.45
N GLY A 136 -27.13 -27.68 -7.77
CA GLY A 136 -28.28 -28.61 -7.68
C GLY A 136 -28.18 -29.82 -8.61
N THR A 137 -27.32 -29.74 -9.62
CA THR A 137 -27.04 -30.85 -10.56
C THR A 137 -26.05 -31.88 -10.01
N VAL A 138 -25.42 -31.63 -8.86
CA VAL A 138 -24.52 -32.60 -8.23
C VAL A 138 -25.33 -33.80 -7.73
N THR A 139 -24.90 -35.00 -8.08
CA THR A 139 -25.50 -36.25 -7.60
C THR A 139 -24.57 -36.97 -6.64
N GLU A 140 -25.12 -37.92 -5.88
CA GLU A 140 -24.32 -38.81 -5.01
C GLU A 140 -23.22 -39.53 -5.79
N ALA A 141 -23.55 -40.10 -6.95
CA ALA A 141 -22.58 -40.78 -7.82
C ALA A 141 -21.41 -39.86 -8.26
N MET A 142 -21.66 -38.56 -8.46
CA MET A 142 -20.58 -37.60 -8.76
C MET A 142 -19.65 -37.38 -7.55
N MET A 143 -20.16 -37.53 -6.32
CA MET A 143 -19.42 -37.36 -5.08
C MET A 143 -18.72 -38.64 -4.60
N GLU A 144 -19.21 -39.82 -4.95
CA GLU A 144 -18.61 -41.12 -4.57
C GLU A 144 -17.15 -41.26 -5.03
N GLY A 145 -16.79 -40.64 -6.15
CA GLY A 145 -15.41 -40.62 -6.67
C GLY A 145 -14.50 -39.59 -5.99
N LEU A 146 -15.02 -38.79 -5.07
CA LEU A 146 -14.25 -37.75 -4.39
C LEU A 146 -13.52 -38.31 -3.16
N THR A 147 -12.27 -37.89 -3.00
CA THR A 147 -11.40 -38.16 -1.87
C THR A 147 -10.80 -36.84 -1.37
N THR A 148 -10.21 -36.83 -0.18
CA THR A 148 -9.55 -35.64 0.37
C THR A 148 -8.48 -35.05 -0.56
N ALA A 149 -7.90 -35.84 -1.46
CA ALA A 149 -6.92 -35.38 -2.44
C ALA A 149 -7.53 -34.61 -3.63
N ASN A 150 -8.83 -34.75 -3.90
CA ASN A 150 -9.48 -34.15 -5.06
C ASN A 150 -10.80 -33.43 -4.72
N TYR A 151 -11.08 -33.15 -3.45
CA TYR A 151 -12.21 -32.32 -3.07
C TYR A 151 -12.15 -30.96 -3.79
N PRO A 152 -13.30 -30.43 -4.26
CA PRO A 152 -13.33 -29.13 -4.89
C PRO A 152 -12.87 -28.06 -3.89
N THR A 153 -11.90 -27.23 -4.29
CA THR A 153 -11.35 -26.17 -3.44
C THR A 153 -11.48 -24.80 -4.09
N LEU A 154 -11.67 -23.80 -3.24
CA LEU A 154 -11.59 -22.39 -3.56
C LEU A 154 -10.57 -21.78 -2.60
N THR A 155 -9.38 -21.50 -3.10
CA THR A 155 -8.30 -20.87 -2.34
C THR A 155 -8.37 -19.36 -2.55
N ILE A 156 -8.32 -18.59 -1.47
CA ILE A 156 -8.38 -17.13 -1.52
C ILE A 156 -7.09 -16.59 -0.93
N THR A 157 -6.42 -15.71 -1.68
CA THR A 157 -5.20 -15.01 -1.22
C THR A 157 -5.42 -13.51 -1.37
N ALA A 158 -5.13 -12.74 -0.31
CA ALA A 158 -5.20 -11.29 -0.34
C ALA A 158 -3.82 -10.67 -0.58
N TYR A 159 -3.79 -9.58 -1.34
CA TYR A 159 -2.58 -8.79 -1.61
C TYR A 159 -2.90 -7.30 -1.51
N ALA A 160 -1.87 -6.46 -1.40
CA ALA A 160 -2.05 -5.02 -1.51
C ALA A 160 -0.84 -4.36 -2.15
N SER A 161 -1.08 -3.19 -2.74
CA SER A 161 -0.07 -2.34 -3.35
C SER A 161 -0.50 -0.89 -3.22
N GLN A 162 0.46 0.02 -3.08
CA GLN A 162 0.17 1.44 -2.81
C GLN A 162 -0.75 2.06 -3.86
N LEU A 163 -1.59 3.00 -3.44
CA LEU A 163 -2.51 3.68 -4.34
C LEU A 163 -1.78 4.69 -5.22
N HIS A 164 -0.95 5.54 -4.61
CA HIS A 164 -0.33 6.66 -5.31
C HIS A 164 1.00 6.28 -5.94
N SER A 165 1.17 6.64 -7.20
CA SER A 165 2.47 6.62 -7.90
C SER A 165 3.24 7.92 -7.71
N SER A 166 2.54 9.03 -7.47
CA SER A 166 3.07 10.35 -7.14
C SER A 166 1.98 11.20 -6.47
N ASN A 167 2.30 12.44 -6.05
CA ASN A 167 1.38 13.31 -5.30
C ASN A 167 -0.01 13.53 -5.94
N ASN A 168 -0.13 13.43 -7.26
CA ASN A 168 -1.39 13.71 -7.98
C ASN A 168 -1.76 12.60 -8.96
N THR A 169 -1.23 11.39 -8.77
CA THR A 169 -1.45 10.30 -9.73
C THR A 169 -1.55 8.97 -9.02
N ASP A 170 -2.70 8.32 -9.19
CA ASP A 170 -2.96 6.98 -8.69
C ASP A 170 -2.50 5.94 -9.71
N PHE A 171 -2.01 4.81 -9.22
CA PHE A 171 -1.92 3.61 -10.03
C PHE A 171 -3.32 3.15 -10.41
N THR A 172 -3.47 2.62 -11.62
CA THR A 172 -4.62 1.77 -11.93
C THR A 172 -4.53 0.46 -11.15
N ALA A 173 -5.66 -0.24 -10.99
CA ALA A 173 -5.67 -1.55 -10.34
C ALA A 173 -4.68 -2.54 -10.99
N LYS A 174 -4.54 -2.52 -12.33
CA LYS A 174 -3.58 -3.37 -13.05
C LYS A 174 -2.13 -3.02 -12.72
N GLN A 175 -1.77 -1.73 -12.75
CA GLN A 175 -0.41 -1.30 -12.42
C GLN A 175 -0.06 -1.63 -10.96
N ALA A 176 -0.99 -1.40 -10.04
CA ALA A 176 -0.81 -1.75 -8.64
C ALA A 176 -0.69 -3.28 -8.44
N TRP A 177 -1.49 -4.07 -9.18
CA TRP A 177 -1.37 -5.53 -9.19
C TRP A 177 -0.01 -6.01 -9.69
N ASP A 178 0.55 -5.40 -10.74
CA ASP A 178 1.88 -5.74 -11.26
C ASP A 178 2.99 -5.56 -10.22
N ASN A 179 2.80 -4.63 -9.28
CA ASN A 179 3.72 -4.38 -8.16
C ASN A 179 3.43 -5.22 -6.91
N ALA A 180 2.29 -5.92 -6.84
CA ALA A 180 1.92 -6.69 -5.66
C ALA A 180 2.92 -7.86 -5.42
N PRO A 181 3.21 -8.22 -4.15
CA PRO A 181 4.18 -9.26 -3.83
C PRO A 181 3.59 -10.66 -4.08
N LYS A 182 3.63 -11.13 -5.33
CA LYS A 182 2.94 -12.34 -5.78
C LYS A 182 3.52 -13.65 -5.25
N GLY A 183 4.80 -13.66 -4.83
CA GLY A 183 5.47 -14.84 -4.28
C GLY A 183 5.81 -15.89 -5.32
#